data_AF-A0A1C3NKU5-F1
#
_entry.id   AF-A0A1C3NKU5-F1
#
_cell.length_a   1.000
_cell.length_b   1.000
_cell.length_c   1.000
_cell.angle_alpha   90.00
_cell.angle_beta   90.00
_cell.angle_gamma   90.00
#
_symmetry.space_group_name_H-M   'P 1'
#
loop_
_entity.id
_entity.type
_entity.pdbx_description
1 polymer ?
#
loop_
_entity_poly.entity_id
_entity_poly.type
_entity_poly.pdbx_seq_one_letter_code
_entity_poly.pdbx_strand_id
1 'polypeptide(L)'
;MSAVMDEEQIKRWTARRKSALVLEIIQGKTTVALASRQFDLTPNEIEGWVEEGKRGLENALRAKPEDVREQDERQLKELQEAYGQAMLELRARKKLAALLVKDEG
;
A
#
# COMPACT_ATOMS: atom_id res chain seq x y z
N MET A 1 -29.80 -15.48 3.87
CA MET A 1 -28.35 -15.19 3.98
C MET A 1 -27.91 -13.94 3.21
N SER A 2 -28.73 -13.35 2.33
CA SER A 2 -28.33 -12.18 1.52
C SER A 2 -28.38 -10.84 2.29
N ALA A 3 -29.49 -10.53 2.95
CA ALA A 3 -29.69 -9.20 3.57
C ALA A 3 -28.69 -8.87 4.69
N VAL A 4 -28.24 -9.88 5.45
CA VAL A 4 -27.30 -9.70 6.56
C VAL A 4 -25.89 -9.36 6.07
N MET A 5 -25.47 -9.94 4.93
CA MET A 5 -24.17 -9.62 4.32
C MET A 5 -24.16 -8.24 3.66
N ASP A 6 -25.30 -7.79 3.14
CA ASP A 6 -25.44 -6.43 2.61
C ASP A 6 -25.41 -5.39 3.74
N GLU A 7 -26.10 -5.62 4.87
CA GLU A 7 -26.06 -4.75 6.05
C GLU A 7 -24.68 -4.68 6.73
N GLU A 8 -23.94 -5.78 6.84
CA GLU A 8 -22.57 -5.77 7.37
C GLU A 8 -21.58 -5.05 6.45
N GLN A 9 -21.74 -5.18 5.13
CA GLN A 9 -20.97 -4.40 4.16
C GLN A 9 -21.34 -2.92 4.19
N ILE A 10 -22.60 -2.58 4.48
CA ILE A 10 -23.06 -1.21 4.69
C ILE A 10 -22.43 -0.58 5.94
N LYS A 11 -21.99 -1.37 6.94
CA LYS A 11 -21.25 -0.85 8.10
C LYS A 11 -19.74 -0.69 7.88
N ARG A 12 -19.14 -1.35 6.88
CA ARG A 12 -17.68 -1.29 6.65
C ARG A 12 -17.30 -0.27 5.58
N TRP A 13 -16.54 0.75 5.98
CA TRP A 13 -15.92 1.70 5.06
C TRP A 13 -14.71 1.07 4.35
N THR A 14 -14.99 0.38 3.24
CA THR A 14 -13.94 -0.10 2.32
C THR A 14 -13.30 1.06 1.56
N ALA A 15 -12.05 0.89 1.12
CA ALA A 15 -11.33 1.91 0.35
C ALA A 15 -12.14 2.43 -0.86
N ARG A 16 -12.81 1.53 -1.59
CA ARG A 16 -13.65 1.88 -2.75
C ARG A 16 -14.85 2.73 -2.39
N ARG A 17 -15.53 2.43 -1.27
CA ARG A 17 -16.69 3.20 -0.82
C ARG A 17 -16.26 4.56 -0.28
N LYS A 18 -15.18 4.58 0.52
CA LYS A 18 -14.54 5.81 1.04
C LYS A 18 -14.20 6.76 -0.10
N SER A 19 -13.54 6.26 -1.16
CA SER A 19 -13.17 7.07 -2.32
C SER A 19 -14.38 7.60 -3.08
N ALA A 20 -15.45 6.80 -3.22
CA ALA A 20 -16.67 7.26 -3.89
C ALA A 20 -17.31 8.43 -3.15
N LEU A 21 -17.46 8.33 -1.82
CA LEU A 21 -17.99 9.42 -1.00
C LEU A 21 -17.11 10.68 -1.09
N VAL A 22 -15.80 10.53 -0.94
CA VAL A 22 -14.85 11.65 -1.03
C VAL A 22 -14.95 12.36 -2.39
N LEU A 23 -15.07 11.60 -3.48
CA LEU A 23 -15.23 12.17 -4.82
C LEU A 23 -16.54 12.94 -4.97
N GLU A 24 -17.66 12.43 -4.44
CA GLU A 24 -18.95 13.14 -4.47
C GLU A 24 -18.89 14.47 -3.71
N ILE A 25 -18.17 14.51 -2.59
CA ILE A 25 -17.97 15.74 -1.81
C ILE A 25 -17.09 16.74 -2.57
N ILE A 26 -15.96 16.30 -3.13
CA ILE A 26 -15.05 17.16 -3.91
C ILE A 26 -15.76 17.71 -5.16
N GLN A 27 -16.62 16.92 -5.80
CA GLN A 27 -17.43 17.34 -6.95
C GLN A 27 -18.64 18.21 -6.56
N GLY A 28 -18.91 18.43 -5.28
CA GLY A 28 -20.04 19.22 -4.79
C GLY A 28 -21.40 18.55 -4.94
N LYS A 29 -21.45 17.24 -5.21
CA LYS A 29 -22.71 16.46 -5.35
C LYS A 29 -23.36 16.19 -3.99
N THR A 30 -22.55 16.11 -2.94
CA THR A 30 -22.99 16.03 -1.55
C THR A 30 -22.10 16.92 -0.69
N THR A 31 -22.51 17.16 0.55
CA THR A 31 -21.71 17.92 1.52
C THR A 31 -21.31 17.03 2.68
N VAL A 32 -20.26 17.41 3.40
CA VAL A 32 -19.84 16.73 4.64
C VAL A 32 -21.01 16.60 5.61
N ALA A 33 -21.82 17.65 5.77
CA ALA A 33 -22.96 17.66 6.68
C ALA A 33 -24.07 16.67 6.25
N LEU A 34 -24.37 16.57 4.94
CA LEU A 34 -25.35 15.61 4.43
C LEU A 34 -24.84 14.17 4.54
N ALA A 35 -23.59 13.93 4.17
CA ALA A 35 -22.94 12.63 4.28
C ALA A 35 -22.85 12.15 5.74
N SER A 36 -22.50 13.05 6.67
CA SER A 36 -22.44 12.78 8.11
C SER A 36 -23.78 12.24 8.63
N ARG A 37 -24.89 12.93 8.29
CA ARG A 37 -26.24 12.50 8.68
C ARG A 37 -26.68 11.21 8.01
N GLN A 38 -26.32 11.02 6.73
CA GLN A 38 -26.75 9.86 5.95
C GLN A 38 -26.04 8.57 6.37
N PHE A 39 -24.76 8.65 6.72
CA PHE A 39 -23.92 7.49 6.99
C PHE A 39 -23.51 7.35 8.47
N ASP A 40 -24.08 8.17 9.35
CA ASP A 40 -23.79 8.21 10.80
C ASP A 40 -22.28 8.33 11.10
N LEU A 41 -21.61 9.18 10.33
CA LEU A 41 -20.19 9.49 10.47
C LEU A 41 -20.01 10.86 11.07
N THR A 42 -18.94 11.07 11.83
CA THR A 42 -18.60 12.41 12.31
C THR A 42 -18.13 13.28 11.14
N PRO A 43 -18.46 14.58 11.10
CA PRO A 43 -17.95 15.50 10.08
C PRO A 43 -16.42 15.48 9.98
N ASN A 44 -15.72 15.42 11.13
CA ASN A 44 -14.26 15.37 11.21
C ASN A 44 -13.66 14.13 10.53
N GLU A 45 -14.31 12.97 10.65
CA GLU A 45 -13.85 11.74 9.98
C GLU A 45 -13.94 11.89 8.46
N ILE A 46 -15.07 12.40 7.95
CA ILE A 46 -15.27 12.65 6.52
C ILE A 46 -14.29 13.71 6.01
N GLU A 47 -14.09 14.80 6.75
CA GLU A 47 -13.12 15.85 6.42
C GLU A 47 -11.70 15.28 6.34
N GLY A 48 -11.31 14.45 7.30
CA GLY A 48 -10.02 13.76 7.28
C GLY A 48 -9.84 12.92 6.02
N TRP A 49 -10.88 12.22 5.58
CA TRP A 49 -10.86 11.42 4.35
C TRP A 49 -10.74 12.27 3.09
N VAL A 50 -11.42 13.42 3.06
CA VAL A 50 -11.34 14.37 1.96
C VAL A 50 -9.92 14.94 1.85
N GLU A 51 -9.31 15.33 2.97
CA GLU A 51 -7.93 15.83 3.00
C GLU A 51 -6.91 14.75 2.61
N GLU A 52 -7.07 13.51 3.10
CA GLU A 52 -6.27 12.37 2.65
C GLU A 52 -6.38 12.15 1.14
N GLY A 53 -7.60 12.22 0.60
CA GLY A 53 -7.87 12.07 -0.84
C GLY A 53 -7.21 13.16 -1.68
N LYS A 54 -7.31 14.43 -1.26
CA LYS A 54 -6.67 15.56 -1.93
C LYS A 54 -5.14 15.43 -1.93
N ARG A 55 -4.55 15.09 -0.78
CA ARG A 55 -3.11 14.87 -0.67
C ARG A 55 -2.64 13.69 -1.52
N GLY A 56 -3.42 12.60 -1.55
CA GLY A 56 -3.14 11.46 -2.43
C GLY A 56 -3.14 11.85 -3.91
N LEU A 57 -4.09 12.67 -4.33
CA LEU A 57 -4.15 13.21 -5.68
C LEU A 57 -2.94 14.11 -5.98
N GLU A 58 -2.59 15.03 -5.09
CA GLU A 58 -1.41 15.89 -5.25
C GLU A 58 -0.13 15.05 -5.39
N ASN A 59 0.05 14.05 -4.54
CA ASN A 59 1.20 13.14 -4.59
C ASN A 59 1.24 12.35 -5.91
N ALA A 60 0.09 11.86 -6.38
CA ALA A 60 -0.01 11.14 -7.65
C ALA A 60 0.30 12.04 -8.86
N LEU A 61 -0.08 13.32 -8.80
CA LEU A 61 0.21 14.30 -9.85
C LEU A 61 1.67 14.80 -9.79
N ARG A 62 2.28 14.83 -8.60
CA ARG A 62 3.70 15.19 -8.40
C ARG A 62 4.63 14.04 -8.80
N ALA A 63 4.23 12.80 -8.54
CA ALA A 63 5.01 11.63 -8.91
C ALA A 63 5.15 11.55 -10.43
N LYS A 64 6.37 11.73 -10.95
CA LYS A 64 6.66 11.37 -12.34
C LYS A 64 6.65 9.85 -12.42
N PRO A 65 5.84 9.24 -13.30
CA PRO A 65 5.79 7.79 -13.46
C PRO A 65 7.17 7.18 -13.75
N GLU A 66 8.05 7.94 -14.40
CA GLU A 66 9.44 7.55 -14.67
C GLU A 66 10.27 7.44 -13.38
N ASP A 67 10.12 8.39 -12.45
CA ASP A 67 10.89 8.43 -11.21
C ASP A 67 10.51 7.27 -10.27
N VAL A 68 9.22 6.92 -10.21
CA VAL A 68 8.75 5.79 -9.38
C VAL A 68 9.27 4.47 -9.92
N ARG A 69 9.18 4.27 -11.25
CA ARG A 69 9.71 3.07 -11.90
C ARG A 69 11.22 2.95 -11.74
N GLU A 70 11.95 4.06 -11.88
CA GLU A 70 13.40 4.06 -11.70
C GLU A 70 13.79 3.74 -10.25
N GLN A 71 13.02 4.22 -9.26
CA GLN A 71 13.22 3.86 -7.86
C GLN A 71 12.97 2.37 -7.62
N ASP A 72 11.86 1.83 -8.12
CA ASP A 72 11.54 0.40 -7.99
C ASP A 72 12.61 -0.48 -8.66
N GLU A 73 13.07 -0.10 -9.85
CA GLU A 73 14.13 -0.80 -10.58
C GLU A 73 15.48 -0.75 -9.84
N ARG A 74 15.83 0.41 -9.24
CA ARG A 74 17.03 0.54 -8.40
C ARG A 74 16.96 -0.35 -7.17
N GLN A 75 15.84 -0.31 -6.44
CA GLN A 75 15.65 -1.15 -5.26
C GLN A 75 15.71 -2.63 -5.59
N LEU A 76 15.11 -3.03 -6.73
CA LEU A 76 15.16 -4.41 -7.20
C LEU A 76 16.59 -4.85 -7.51
N LYS A 77 17.37 -3.98 -8.17
CA LYS A 77 18.76 -4.25 -8.49
C LYS A 77 19.64 -4.37 -7.24
N GLU A 78 19.53 -3.43 -6.30
CA GLU A 78 20.27 -3.47 -5.03
C GLU A 78 19.95 -4.74 -4.24
N LEU A 79 18.67 -5.13 -4.20
CA LEU A 79 18.24 -6.35 -3.53
C LEU A 79 18.79 -7.60 -4.21
N GLN A 80 18.78 -7.66 -5.55
CA GLN A 80 19.37 -8.76 -6.32
C GLN A 80 20.87 -8.88 -6.09
N GLU A 81 21.60 -7.77 -6.05
CA GLU A 81 23.03 -7.74 -5.78
C GLU A 81 23.35 -8.24 -4.36
N ALA A 82 22.64 -7.74 -3.35
CA ALA A 82 22.81 -8.19 -1.96
C ALA A 82 22.50 -9.68 -1.80
N TYR A 83 21.41 -10.16 -2.42
CA TYR A 83 21.06 -11.57 -2.42
C TYR A 83 22.13 -12.44 -3.11
N GLY A 84 22.64 -11.99 -4.25
CA GLY A 84 23.72 -12.67 -4.98
C GLY A 84 25.00 -12.79 -4.15
N GLN A 85 25.40 -11.71 -3.46
CA GLN A 85 26.55 -11.72 -2.57
C GLN A 85 26.37 -12.70 -1.40
N ALA A 86 25.21 -12.68 -0.74
CA ALA A 86 24.90 -13.59 0.36
C ALA A 86 24.94 -15.07 -0.09
N MET A 87 24.44 -15.37 -1.29
CA MET A 87 24.46 -16.73 -1.85
C MET A 87 25.88 -17.21 -2.17
N LEU A 88 26.74 -16.32 -2.69
CA LEU A 88 28.14 -16.63 -2.93
C LEU A 88 28.88 -16.91 -1.62
N GLU A 89 28.66 -16.09 -0.60
CA GLU A 89 29.25 -16.27 0.73
C GLU A 89 28.80 -17.60 1.36
N LEU A 90 27.50 -17.91 1.28
CA LEU A 90 26.96 -19.19 1.75
C LEU A 90 27.61 -20.38 1.03
N ARG A 91 27.81 -20.28 -0.28
CA ARG A 91 28.46 -21.33 -1.08
C ARG A 91 29.93 -21.50 -0.69
N ALA A 92 30.65 -20.41 -0.47
CA ALA A 92 32.04 -20.43 -0.04
C ALA A 92 32.17 -21.11 1.34
N ARG A 93 31.33 -20.73 2.30
CA ARG A 93 31.29 -21.34 3.65
C ARG A 93 31.01 -22.84 3.58
N LYS A 94 30.02 -23.27 2.78
CA LYS A 94 29.72 -24.70 2.57
C LYS A 94 30.89 -25.46 1.97
N LYS A 95 31.59 -24.87 0.99
CA LYS A 95 32.77 -25.49 0.36
C LYS A 95 33.94 -25.62 1.33
N LEU A 96 34.21 -24.58 2.13
CA LEU A 96 35.26 -24.62 3.15
C LEU A 96 34.98 -25.72 4.19
N ALA A 97 33.75 -25.80 4.68
CA ALA A 97 33.35 -26.85 5.62
C ALA A 97 33.58 -28.27 5.04
N ALA A 98 33.21 -28.49 3.77
CA ALA A 98 33.42 -29.77 3.11
C ALA A 98 34.90 -30.14 2.92
N LEU A 99 35.78 -29.15 2.72
CA LEU A 99 37.22 -29.38 2.60
C LEU A 99 37.85 -29.72 3.96
N LEU A 100 37.47 -29.00 5.03
CA LEU A 100 37.95 -29.26 6.38
C LEU A 100 37.56 -30.67 6.87
N VAL A 101 36.33 -31.10 6.60
CA VAL A 101 35.86 -32.47 6.92
C VAL A 101 36.65 -33.55 6.15
N LYS A 102 37.23 -33.21 4.99
CA LYS A 102 37.97 -34.16 4.15
C LYS A 102 39.44 -34.29 4.53
N ASP A 103 40.04 -33.29 5.19
CA ASP A 103 41.42 -33.34 5.70
C ASP A 103 41.53 -34.03 7.07
N GLU A 104 40.42 -34.21 7.79
CA GLU A 104 40.37 -34.83 9.12
C GLU A 104 40.13 -36.36 9.12
N GLY A 105 40.04 -37.01 7.95
CA GLY A 105 39.81 -38.45 7.79
C GLY A 105 40.85 -39.15 6.93
#